data_AF-W2CQV6-F1
#
_entry.id   AF-W2CQV6-F1
#
_cell.length_a   1.000
_cell.length_b   1.000
_cell.length_c   1.000
_cell.angle_alpha   90.00
_cell.angle_beta   90.00
_cell.angle_gamma   90.00
#
_symmetry.space_group_name_H-M   'P 1'
#
loop_
_entity.id
_entity.type
_entity.pdbx_description
1 polymer ?
#
loop_
_entity_poly.entity_id
_entity_poly.type
_entity_poly.pdbx_seq_one_letter_code
_entity_poly.pdbx_strand_id
1 'polypeptide(L)'
;MAPYIFMERNGIHIIDLYKTAAKVDEAADALKNIAAGKGRILFVATKKQAKQIVAEKASSVGMPYVIERWPGGMLTNFPTIRKAIKKMSTIDKMSKDGTFDNLSKREKLQITRQRAKLEKMLGSIADLNRLPSALFVVDVLKEHIAVREAQRLGIPVFAIVDTNSDPSNIDFVIPANDDATKSIELIVGTVCQAIHEGLQESKARDKEEDERNHTAEEGAGEDNPRRDRRAKSNARRSRRDDEARPAAEAEASAAEGQATSEE
;
A
#
# COMPACT_ATOMS: atom_id res chain seq x y z
N MET A 1 19.44 8.92 -20.45
CA MET A 1 20.45 9.05 -19.38
C MET A 1 21.57 10.06 -19.63
N ALA A 2 21.75 10.63 -20.84
CA ALA A 2 22.86 11.54 -21.14
C ALA A 2 23.12 12.66 -20.09
N PRO A 3 22.11 13.31 -19.50
CA PRO A 3 22.34 14.34 -18.47
C PRO A 3 22.97 13.82 -17.17
N TYR A 4 22.86 12.53 -16.88
CA TYR A 4 23.31 11.90 -15.63
C TYR A 4 24.65 11.15 -15.77
N ILE A 5 25.15 11.00 -17.00
CA ILE A 5 26.43 10.35 -17.28
C ILE A 5 27.54 11.40 -17.14
N PHE A 6 28.57 11.08 -16.35
CA PHE A 6 29.74 11.93 -16.16
C PHE A 6 30.76 11.74 -17.28
N MET A 7 31.17 10.50 -17.53
CA MET A 7 32.12 10.14 -18.57
C MET A 7 31.98 8.67 -18.99
N GLU A 8 32.65 8.28 -20.06
CA GLU A 8 32.82 6.88 -20.44
C GLU A 8 34.28 6.47 -20.26
N ARG A 9 34.50 5.29 -19.68
CA ARG A 9 35.84 4.69 -19.55
C ARG A 9 35.75 3.20 -19.84
N ASN A 10 36.56 2.72 -20.79
CA ASN A 10 36.61 1.31 -21.19
C ASN A 10 35.24 0.74 -21.61
N GLY A 11 34.40 1.53 -22.29
CA GLY A 11 33.07 1.11 -22.72
C GLY A 11 32.02 1.04 -21.60
N ILE A 12 32.34 1.56 -20.41
CA ILE A 12 31.41 1.65 -19.27
C ILE A 12 31.12 3.13 -19.02
N HIS A 13 29.84 3.48 -19.03
CA HIS A 13 29.39 4.81 -18.64
C HIS A 13 29.42 4.94 -17.11
N ILE A 14 30.11 5.98 -16.64
CA ILE A 14 30.20 6.33 -15.23
C ILE A 14 29.13 7.37 -14.93
N ILE A 15 28.27 7.06 -13.96
CA ILE A 15 27.20 7.96 -13.51
C ILE A 15 27.78 9.04 -12.60
N ASP A 16 27.28 10.27 -12.75
CA ASP A 16 27.65 11.41 -11.93
C ASP A 16 27.09 11.29 -10.50
N LEU A 17 27.98 11.02 -9.54
CA LEU A 17 27.61 10.80 -8.14
C LEU A 17 27.05 12.04 -7.45
N TYR A 18 27.43 13.26 -7.88
CA TYR A 18 26.84 14.48 -7.31
C TYR A 18 25.35 14.59 -7.66
N LYS A 19 25.00 14.22 -8.90
CA LYS A 19 23.61 14.15 -9.34
C LYS A 19 22.86 13.00 -8.65
N THR A 20 23.51 11.85 -8.49
CA THR A 20 22.93 10.73 -7.73
C THR A 20 22.59 11.13 -6.31
N ALA A 21 23.54 11.72 -5.57
CA ALA A 21 23.32 12.17 -4.19
C ALA A 21 22.14 13.14 -4.09
N ALA A 22 22.15 14.21 -4.89
CA ALA A 22 21.07 15.20 -4.89
C ALA A 22 19.70 14.58 -5.23
N LYS A 23 19.66 13.62 -6.15
CA LYS A 23 18.42 12.94 -6.54
C LYS A 23 17.93 11.90 -5.53
N VAL A 24 18.85 11.24 -4.82
CA VAL A 24 18.50 10.38 -3.69
C VAL A 24 17.87 11.20 -2.58
N ASP A 25 18.44 12.36 -2.25
CA ASP A 25 17.90 13.24 -1.22
C ASP A 25 16.51 13.77 -1.60
N GLU A 26 16.33 14.25 -2.84
CA GLU A 26 15.03 14.69 -3.37
C GLU A 26 13.96 13.58 -3.31
N ALA A 27 14.33 12.35 -3.71
CA ALA A 27 13.44 11.20 -3.64
C ALA A 27 13.12 10.79 -2.20
N ALA A 28 14.11 10.81 -1.31
CA ALA A 28 13.95 10.46 0.10
C ALA A 28 13.01 11.43 0.81
N ASP A 29 13.17 12.74 0.58
CA ASP A 29 12.31 13.78 1.15
C ASP A 29 10.85 13.65 0.66
N ALA A 30 10.65 13.42 -0.63
CA ALA A 30 9.32 13.19 -1.18
C ALA A 30 8.66 11.93 -0.60
N LEU A 31 9.40 10.82 -0.48
CA LEU A 31 8.89 9.59 0.11
C LEU A 31 8.62 9.71 1.61
N LYS A 32 9.45 10.47 2.34
CA LYS A 32 9.23 10.82 3.75
C LYS A 32 7.91 11.57 3.93
N ASN A 33 7.63 12.56 3.08
CA ASN A 33 6.37 13.31 3.11
C ASN A 33 5.15 12.43 2.81
N ILE A 34 5.26 11.52 1.83
CA ILE A 34 4.18 10.56 1.50
C ILE A 34 3.92 9.62 2.68
N ALA A 35 4.98 9.12 3.32
CA ALA A 35 4.88 8.25 4.49
C ALA A 35 4.26 9.00 5.69
N ALA A 36 4.64 10.26 5.92
CA ALA A 36 4.07 11.11 6.96
C ALA A 36 2.56 11.33 6.76
N GLY A 37 2.12 11.43 5.49
CA GLY A 37 0.72 11.47 5.09
C GLY A 37 -0.03 10.13 5.15
N LYS A 38 0.53 9.10 5.80
CA LYS A 38 -0.02 7.74 5.91
C LYS A 38 -0.22 7.05 4.53
N GLY A 39 0.49 7.51 3.51
CA GLY A 39 0.53 6.89 2.19
C GLY A 39 1.29 5.57 2.20
N ARG A 40 0.80 4.58 1.44
CA ARG A 40 1.49 3.29 1.27
C ARG A 40 2.38 3.36 0.04
N ILE A 41 3.67 3.05 0.21
CA ILE A 41 4.65 3.04 -0.87
C ILE A 41 4.90 1.58 -1.27
N LEU A 42 4.68 1.25 -2.54
CA LEU A 42 4.87 -0.10 -3.05
C LEU A 42 6.26 -0.24 -3.67
N PHE A 43 7.09 -1.13 -3.12
CA PHE A 43 8.40 -1.44 -3.68
C PHE A 43 8.28 -2.54 -4.74
N VAL A 44 8.96 -2.42 -5.87
CA VAL A 44 8.93 -3.40 -6.97
C VAL A 44 10.34 -3.69 -7.44
N ALA A 45 10.72 -4.97 -7.39
CA ALA A 45 12.03 -5.42 -7.83
C ALA A 45 12.06 -6.93 -8.15
N THR A 46 12.00 -7.32 -9.42
CA THR A 46 12.10 -8.76 -9.78
C THR A 46 13.52 -9.25 -10.06
N LYS A 47 14.50 -8.33 -10.09
CA LYS A 47 15.91 -8.61 -10.33
C LYS A 47 16.52 -9.42 -9.19
N LYS A 48 17.28 -10.48 -9.52
CA LYS A 48 17.80 -11.45 -8.53
C LYS A 48 18.61 -10.79 -7.41
N GLN A 49 19.39 -9.76 -7.76
CA GLN A 49 20.24 -9.00 -6.86
C GLN A 49 19.45 -8.11 -5.90
N ALA A 50 18.22 -7.73 -6.26
CA ALA A 50 17.38 -6.80 -5.50
C ALA A 50 16.32 -7.50 -4.64
N LYS A 51 15.89 -8.72 -5.00
CA LYS A 51 14.75 -9.41 -4.36
C LYS A 51 14.83 -9.44 -2.83
N GLN A 52 15.94 -9.96 -2.30
CA GLN A 52 16.09 -10.15 -0.85
C GLN A 52 16.26 -8.82 -0.12
N ILE A 53 17.05 -7.91 -0.69
CA ILE A 53 17.27 -6.57 -0.15
C ILE A 53 15.95 -5.82 0.01
N VAL A 54 15.17 -5.76 -1.07
CA VAL A 54 13.89 -5.03 -1.08
C VAL A 54 12.89 -5.68 -0.13
N ALA A 55 12.82 -7.01 -0.09
CA ALA A 55 11.95 -7.71 0.85
C ALA A 55 12.29 -7.38 2.31
N GLU A 56 13.56 -7.43 2.67
CA GLU A 56 14.03 -7.18 4.03
C GLU A 56 13.81 -5.73 4.45
N LYS A 57 14.27 -4.77 3.63
CA LYS A 57 14.19 -3.33 3.93
C LYS A 57 12.76 -2.80 3.89
N ALA A 58 11.92 -3.25 2.95
CA ALA A 58 10.52 -2.82 2.90
C ALA A 58 9.72 -3.42 4.07
N SER A 59 10.00 -4.68 4.45
CA SER A 59 9.35 -5.32 5.60
C SER A 59 9.71 -4.64 6.92
N SER A 60 10.96 -4.19 7.10
CA SER A 60 11.38 -3.51 8.33
C SER A 60 10.64 -2.19 8.58
N VAL A 61 10.20 -1.51 7.52
CA VAL A 61 9.38 -0.29 7.59
C VAL A 61 7.88 -0.55 7.43
N GLY A 62 7.47 -1.82 7.30
CA GLY A 62 6.07 -2.23 7.16
C GLY A 62 5.42 -1.79 5.83
N MET A 63 6.20 -1.55 4.78
CA MET A 63 5.72 -1.16 3.46
C MET A 63 5.54 -2.37 2.54
N PRO A 64 4.53 -2.36 1.65
CA PRO A 64 4.28 -3.45 0.73
C PRO A 64 5.37 -3.55 -0.34
N TYR A 65 5.66 -4.76 -0.82
CA TYR A 65 6.70 -4.99 -1.84
C TYR A 65 6.36 -6.12 -2.80
N VAL A 66 6.87 -6.11 -4.03
CA VAL A 66 6.71 -7.19 -5.02
C VAL A 66 8.08 -7.58 -5.55
N ILE A 67 8.53 -8.79 -5.21
CA ILE A 67 9.88 -9.26 -5.55
C ILE A 67 9.92 -10.37 -6.58
N GLU A 68 8.78 -10.97 -6.92
CA GLU A 68 8.76 -12.15 -7.79
C GLU A 68 8.49 -11.84 -9.25
N ARG A 69 7.21 -11.68 -9.59
CA ARG A 69 6.78 -11.34 -10.94
C ARG A 69 5.67 -10.33 -10.82
N TRP A 70 5.79 -9.24 -11.56
CA TRP A 70 4.69 -8.31 -11.74
C TRP A 70 3.62 -8.90 -12.69
N PRO A 71 2.42 -9.25 -12.20
CA PRO A 71 1.32 -9.60 -13.09
C PRO A 71 0.81 -8.33 -13.77
N GLY A 72 0.63 -8.35 -15.09
CA GLY A 72 -0.01 -7.23 -15.78
C GLY A 72 -1.43 -7.02 -15.27
N GLY A 73 -1.83 -5.78 -15.09
CA GLY A 73 -3.11 -5.41 -14.50
C GLY A 73 -3.08 -5.31 -12.97
N MET A 74 -1.90 -5.30 -12.35
CA MET A 74 -1.80 -5.30 -10.88
C MET A 74 -2.37 -4.02 -10.26
N LEU A 75 -2.09 -2.87 -10.86
CA LEU A 75 -2.62 -1.58 -10.42
C LEU A 75 -3.88 -1.22 -11.21
N THR A 76 -3.85 -1.41 -12.53
CA THR A 76 -4.95 -1.00 -13.42
C THR A 76 -6.20 -1.87 -13.30
N ASN A 77 -6.07 -3.13 -12.86
CA ASN A 77 -7.17 -4.05 -12.56
C ASN A 77 -7.10 -4.56 -11.11
N PHE A 78 -6.91 -3.62 -10.17
CA PHE A 78 -6.82 -3.91 -8.75
C PHE A 78 -8.00 -4.74 -8.17
N PRO A 79 -9.27 -4.57 -8.62
CA PRO A 79 -10.37 -5.42 -8.15
C PRO A 79 -10.12 -6.92 -8.40
N THR A 80 -9.46 -7.28 -9.50
CA THR A 80 -9.14 -8.69 -9.82
C THR A 80 -8.01 -9.21 -8.93
N ILE A 81 -6.98 -8.41 -8.65
CA ILE A 81 -5.93 -8.75 -7.69
C ILE A 81 -6.51 -8.96 -6.30
N ARG A 82 -7.44 -8.11 -5.88
CA ARG A 82 -8.13 -8.24 -4.58
C ARG A 82 -8.92 -9.55 -4.49
N LYS A 83 -9.51 -10.05 -5.58
CA LYS A 83 -10.14 -11.38 -5.61
C LYS A 83 -9.12 -12.50 -5.37
N ALA A 84 -7.90 -12.38 -5.92
CA ALA A 84 -6.83 -13.35 -5.68
C ALA A 84 -6.35 -13.34 -4.22
N ILE A 85 -6.20 -12.15 -3.61
CA ILE A 85 -5.89 -11.99 -2.19
C ILE A 85 -7.01 -12.58 -1.31
N LYS A 86 -8.27 -12.30 -1.65
CA LYS A 86 -9.42 -12.88 -0.93
C LYS A 86 -9.41 -14.40 -0.99
N LYS A 87 -9.04 -14.98 -2.15
CA LYS A 87 -8.90 -16.44 -2.29
C LYS A 87 -7.81 -17.00 -1.37
N MET A 88 -6.69 -16.31 -1.21
CA MET A 88 -5.64 -16.69 -0.26
C MET A 88 -6.19 -16.72 1.18
N SER A 89 -6.88 -15.65 1.60
CA SER A 89 -7.52 -15.59 2.92
C SER A 89 -8.59 -16.67 3.13
N THR A 90 -9.39 -17.00 2.09
CA THR A 90 -10.35 -18.11 2.16
C THR A 90 -9.64 -19.44 2.40
N ILE A 91 -8.50 -19.69 1.74
CA ILE A 91 -7.72 -20.91 1.97
C ILE A 91 -7.20 -20.95 3.42
N ASP A 92 -6.73 -19.81 3.95
CA ASP A 92 -6.29 -19.73 5.35
C ASP A 92 -7.40 -20.02 6.35
N LYS A 93 -8.62 -19.54 6.08
CA LYS A 93 -9.82 -19.84 6.88
C LYS A 93 -10.17 -21.32 6.81
N MET A 94 -10.24 -21.90 5.61
CA MET A 94 -10.52 -23.33 5.44
C MET A 94 -9.51 -24.23 6.16
N SER A 95 -8.23 -23.83 6.23
CA SER A 95 -7.21 -24.52 7.02
C SER A 95 -7.43 -24.41 8.53
N LYS A 96 -8.00 -23.31 9.02
CA LYS A 96 -8.30 -23.11 10.45
C LYS A 96 -9.61 -23.78 10.88
N ASP A 97 -10.61 -23.76 10.01
CA ASP A 97 -11.97 -24.26 10.27
C ASP A 97 -12.09 -25.79 10.13
N GLY A 98 -10.99 -26.50 9.84
CA GLY A 98 -10.95 -27.96 9.68
C GLY A 98 -11.61 -28.50 8.40
N THR A 99 -12.24 -27.65 7.58
CA THR A 99 -12.80 -28.03 6.27
C THR A 99 -11.73 -28.58 5.33
N PHE A 100 -10.49 -28.10 5.49
CA PHE A 100 -9.34 -28.60 4.75
C PHE A 100 -9.17 -30.12 4.92
N ASP A 101 -9.54 -30.69 6.06
CA ASP A 101 -9.30 -32.10 6.35
C ASP A 101 -10.21 -33.08 5.62
N ASN A 102 -11.40 -32.62 5.25
CA ASN A 102 -12.39 -33.39 4.49
C ASN A 102 -12.06 -33.53 2.99
N LEU A 103 -10.99 -32.87 2.52
CA LEU A 103 -10.56 -32.91 1.12
C LEU A 103 -9.69 -34.12 0.81
N SER A 104 -9.72 -34.58 -0.43
CA SER A 104 -8.84 -35.65 -0.89
C SER A 104 -7.36 -35.22 -0.83
N LYS A 105 -6.43 -36.18 -0.69
CA LYS A 105 -4.98 -35.90 -0.68
C LYS A 105 -4.53 -35.09 -1.91
N ARG A 106 -5.14 -35.34 -3.07
CA ARG A 106 -4.86 -34.62 -4.32
C ARG A 106 -5.31 -33.17 -4.25
N GLU A 107 -6.51 -32.91 -3.75
CA GLU A 107 -7.05 -31.56 -3.59
C GLU A 107 -6.28 -30.76 -2.53
N LYS A 108 -5.98 -31.37 -1.38
CA LYS A 108 -5.10 -30.78 -0.35
C LYS A 108 -3.79 -30.31 -0.97
N LEU A 109 -3.12 -31.17 -1.75
CA LEU A 109 -1.86 -30.82 -2.41
C LEU A 109 -2.00 -29.65 -3.39
N GLN A 110 -3.09 -29.62 -4.19
CA GLN A 110 -3.34 -28.52 -5.13
C GLN A 110 -3.58 -27.19 -4.40
N ILE A 111 -4.39 -27.20 -3.35
CA ILE A 111 -4.69 -25.99 -2.57
C ILE A 111 -3.43 -25.49 -1.85
N THR A 112 -2.63 -26.38 -1.25
CA THR A 112 -1.37 -26.01 -0.59
C THR A 112 -0.39 -25.37 -1.59
N ARG A 113 -0.25 -25.95 -2.80
CA ARG A 113 0.59 -25.35 -3.86
C ARG A 113 0.04 -23.99 -4.32
N GLN A 114 -1.28 -23.87 -4.44
CA GLN A 114 -1.92 -22.61 -4.81
C GLN A 114 -1.70 -21.53 -3.74
N ARG A 115 -1.86 -21.87 -2.46
CA ARG A 115 -1.58 -20.97 -1.33
C ARG A 115 -0.12 -20.52 -1.33
N ALA A 116 0.83 -21.45 -1.40
CA ALA A 116 2.25 -21.11 -1.41
C ALA A 116 2.63 -20.20 -2.59
N LYS A 117 2.01 -20.40 -3.75
CA LYS A 117 2.20 -19.52 -4.92
C LYS A 117 1.60 -18.12 -4.69
N LEU A 118 0.40 -18.03 -4.13
CA LEU A 118 -0.26 -16.76 -3.84
C LEU A 118 0.50 -15.97 -2.79
N GLU A 119 0.91 -16.63 -1.70
CA GLU A 119 1.71 -16.03 -0.62
C GLU A 119 3.01 -15.43 -1.16
N LYS A 120 3.73 -16.22 -1.96
CA LYS A 120 5.00 -15.79 -2.55
C LYS A 120 4.85 -14.59 -3.50
N MET A 121 3.71 -14.46 -4.18
CA MET A 121 3.47 -13.40 -5.16
C MET A 121 2.80 -12.15 -4.57
N LEU A 122 1.87 -12.32 -3.63
CA LEU A 122 0.95 -11.29 -3.17
C LEU A 122 0.87 -11.18 -1.63
N GLY A 123 1.67 -11.92 -0.87
CA GLY A 123 1.59 -11.94 0.60
C GLY A 123 1.77 -10.54 1.22
N SER A 124 2.78 -9.81 0.76
CA SER A 124 3.11 -8.44 1.20
C SER A 124 2.06 -7.37 0.85
N ILE A 125 1.18 -7.63 -0.13
CA ILE A 125 0.11 -6.72 -0.54
C ILE A 125 -1.24 -7.17 0.01
N ALA A 126 -1.29 -8.22 0.83
CA ALA A 126 -2.54 -8.75 1.37
C ALA A 126 -3.32 -7.70 2.19
N ASP A 127 -2.59 -6.84 2.90
CA ASP A 127 -3.14 -5.74 3.70
C ASP A 127 -3.47 -4.48 2.88
N LEU A 128 -3.22 -4.50 1.57
CA LEU A 128 -3.43 -3.36 0.70
C LEU A 128 -4.91 -3.25 0.32
N ASN A 129 -5.63 -2.33 0.97
CA ASN A 129 -7.05 -2.09 0.69
C ASN A 129 -7.30 -1.14 -0.50
N ARG A 130 -6.38 -0.20 -0.72
CA ARG A 130 -6.45 0.86 -1.74
C ARG A 130 -5.19 0.82 -2.60
N LEU A 131 -5.20 1.54 -3.72
CA LEU A 131 -4.00 1.71 -4.55
C LEU A 131 -2.87 2.37 -3.73
N PRO A 132 -1.61 2.03 -4.00
CA PRO A 132 -0.48 2.68 -3.34
C PRO A 132 -0.39 4.15 -3.75
N SER A 133 0.13 4.98 -2.85
CA SER A 133 0.33 6.41 -3.07
C SER A 133 1.57 6.72 -3.89
N ALA A 134 2.54 5.80 -3.92
CA ALA A 134 3.75 5.89 -4.71
C ALA A 134 4.29 4.50 -5.05
N LEU A 135 5.04 4.42 -6.13
CA LEU A 135 5.76 3.23 -6.56
C LEU A 135 7.27 3.47 -6.47
N PHE A 136 8.01 2.56 -5.84
CA PHE A 136 9.47 2.56 -5.87
C PHE A 136 9.95 1.35 -6.69
N VAL A 137 10.66 1.60 -7.78
CA VAL A 137 11.05 0.57 -8.76
C VAL A 137 12.57 0.41 -8.81
N VAL A 138 13.04 -0.82 -8.75
CA VAL A 138 14.45 -1.17 -9.04
C VAL A 138 14.51 -1.79 -10.43
N ASP A 139 15.23 -1.15 -11.34
CA ASP A 139 15.35 -1.49 -12.78
C ASP A 139 14.06 -1.23 -13.57
N VAL A 140 14.01 -0.07 -14.23
CA VAL A 140 12.86 0.38 -15.03
C VAL A 140 12.69 -0.44 -16.31
N LEU A 141 13.79 -0.90 -16.91
CA LEU A 141 13.73 -1.72 -18.11
C LEU A 141 13.06 -3.06 -17.81
N LYS A 142 13.39 -3.66 -16.67
CA LYS A 142 12.76 -4.91 -16.22
C LYS A 142 11.31 -4.72 -15.82
N GLU A 143 11.01 -3.66 -15.07
CA GLU A 143 9.67 -3.40 -14.50
C GLU A 143 8.83 -2.40 -15.30
N HIS A 144 9.09 -2.26 -16.60
CA HIS A 144 8.38 -1.32 -17.49
C HIS A 144 6.85 -1.49 -17.50
N ILE A 145 6.31 -2.68 -17.17
CA ILE A 145 4.86 -2.89 -17.02
C ILE A 145 4.34 -2.15 -15.78
N ALA A 146 5.03 -2.25 -14.65
CA ALA A 146 4.66 -1.59 -13.41
C ALA A 146 4.68 -0.07 -13.57
N VAL A 147 5.73 0.46 -14.21
CA VAL A 147 5.88 1.90 -14.50
C VAL A 147 4.74 2.40 -15.39
N ARG A 148 4.44 1.71 -16.50
CA ARG A 148 3.32 2.10 -17.39
C ARG A 148 1.97 2.08 -16.70
N GLU A 149 1.72 1.08 -15.85
CA GLU A 149 0.48 1.01 -15.08
C GLU A 149 0.36 2.14 -14.07
N ALA A 150 1.45 2.48 -13.37
CA ALA A 150 1.50 3.59 -12.41
C ALA A 150 1.26 4.94 -13.11
N GLN A 151 1.94 5.19 -14.23
CA GLN A 151 1.75 6.40 -15.05
C GLN A 151 0.30 6.56 -15.51
N ARG A 152 -0.34 5.48 -15.98
CA ARG A 152 -1.74 5.52 -16.44
C ARG A 152 -2.71 5.90 -15.33
N LEU A 153 -2.37 5.61 -14.08
CA LEU A 153 -3.19 5.91 -12.90
C LEU A 153 -2.77 7.20 -12.20
N GLY A 154 -1.72 7.89 -12.68
CA GLY A 154 -1.17 9.08 -12.03
C GLY A 154 -0.49 8.81 -10.68
N ILE A 155 0.00 7.58 -10.48
CA ILE A 155 0.77 7.23 -9.27
C ILE A 155 2.22 7.66 -9.50
N PRO A 156 2.81 8.50 -8.64
CA PRO A 156 4.19 8.95 -8.78
C PRO A 156 5.17 7.77 -8.69
N VAL A 157 6.12 7.76 -9.63
CA VAL A 157 7.13 6.70 -9.77
C VAL A 157 8.50 7.22 -9.36
N PHE A 158 9.07 6.54 -8.38
CA PHE A 158 10.44 6.67 -7.92
C PHE A 158 11.21 5.47 -8.46
N ALA A 159 12.37 5.68 -9.08
CA ALA A 159 13.10 4.53 -9.61
C ALA A 159 14.61 4.70 -9.65
N ILE A 160 15.30 3.58 -9.47
CA ILE A 160 16.71 3.45 -9.78
C ILE A 160 16.85 3.25 -11.29
N VAL A 161 17.59 4.16 -11.93
CA VAL A 161 17.76 4.19 -13.39
C VAL A 161 19.22 4.00 -13.72
N ASP A 162 19.53 2.88 -14.38
CA ASP A 162 20.85 2.64 -14.93
C ASP A 162 20.97 3.23 -16.34
N THR A 163 22.19 3.25 -16.86
CA THR A 163 22.61 3.84 -18.13
C THR A 163 21.85 3.32 -19.35
N ASN A 164 21.31 2.10 -19.29
CA ASN A 164 20.53 1.45 -20.35
C ASN A 164 19.03 1.80 -20.35
N SER A 165 18.56 2.55 -19.35
CA SER A 165 17.15 2.83 -19.14
C SER A 165 16.80 4.28 -19.53
N ASP A 166 15.55 4.51 -19.95
CA ASP A 166 15.06 5.85 -20.27
C ASP A 166 14.45 6.52 -19.01
N PRO A 167 15.01 7.64 -18.53
CA PRO A 167 14.50 8.34 -17.35
C PRO A 167 13.21 9.13 -17.60
N SER A 168 12.78 9.31 -18.86
CA SER A 168 11.68 10.22 -19.23
C SER A 168 10.31 9.84 -18.65
N ASN A 169 10.14 8.57 -18.29
CA ASN A 169 8.89 7.99 -17.79
C ASN A 169 8.81 7.93 -16.26
N ILE A 170 9.71 8.63 -15.56
CA ILE A 170 9.90 8.50 -14.12
C ILE A 170 9.88 9.90 -13.50
N ASP A 171 9.07 10.07 -12.46
CA ASP A 171 8.92 11.36 -11.79
C ASP A 171 10.16 11.69 -10.95
N PHE A 172 10.66 10.71 -10.19
CA PHE A 172 11.84 10.84 -9.35
C PHE A 172 12.91 9.83 -9.77
N VAL A 173 13.85 10.33 -10.57
CA VAL A 173 14.95 9.53 -11.15
C VAL A 173 16.12 9.49 -10.19
N ILE A 174 16.51 8.29 -9.74
CA ILE A 174 17.74 8.05 -8.99
C ILE A 174 18.75 7.39 -9.94
N PRO A 175 19.70 8.15 -10.50
CA PRO A 175 20.67 7.58 -11.44
C PRO A 175 21.68 6.73 -10.66
N ALA A 176 21.64 5.42 -10.82
CA ALA A 176 22.57 4.51 -10.15
C ALA A 176 22.59 3.12 -10.80
N ASN A 177 23.61 2.34 -10.46
CA ASN A 177 23.75 0.96 -10.90
C ASN A 177 22.73 0.05 -10.18
N ASP A 178 21.88 -0.63 -10.94
CA ASP A 178 20.86 -1.57 -10.43
C ASP A 178 21.29 -3.06 -10.51
N ASP A 179 22.47 -3.37 -11.07
CA ASP A 179 23.05 -4.72 -11.08
C ASP A 179 23.83 -5.04 -9.81
N ALA A 180 24.34 -4.02 -9.13
CA ALA A 180 25.18 -4.19 -7.93
C ALA A 180 24.32 -4.24 -6.65
N THR A 181 24.37 -5.39 -5.95
CA THR A 181 23.71 -5.61 -4.65
C THR A 181 23.98 -4.48 -3.66
N LYS A 182 25.25 -4.05 -3.52
CA LYS A 182 25.62 -2.96 -2.59
C LYS A 182 25.02 -1.61 -2.95
N SER A 183 24.88 -1.31 -4.25
CA SER A 183 24.29 -0.07 -4.75
C SER A 183 22.79 -0.03 -4.42
N ILE A 184 22.08 -1.11 -4.72
CA ILE A 184 20.66 -1.27 -4.40
C ILE A 184 20.44 -1.19 -2.89
N GLU A 185 21.25 -1.90 -2.11
CA GLU A 185 21.14 -1.90 -0.64
C GLU A 185 21.32 -0.52 -0.05
N LEU A 186 22.31 0.24 -0.52
CA LEU A 186 22.55 1.60 -0.06
C LEU A 186 21.35 2.51 -0.36
N ILE A 187 20.88 2.53 -1.62
CA ILE A 187 19.79 3.42 -2.02
C ILE A 187 18.47 3.04 -1.35
N VAL A 188 18.10 1.75 -1.39
CA VAL A 188 16.86 1.27 -0.76
C VAL A 188 16.95 1.46 0.76
N GLY A 189 18.12 1.25 1.36
CA GLY A 189 18.34 1.50 2.79
C GLY A 189 18.11 2.96 3.17
N THR A 190 18.72 3.90 2.44
CA THR A 190 18.54 5.34 2.67
C THR A 190 17.09 5.77 2.51
N VAL A 191 16.41 5.29 1.46
CA VAL A 191 14.99 5.60 1.21
C VAL A 191 14.10 5.01 2.31
N CYS A 192 14.33 3.77 2.72
CA CYS A 192 13.58 3.15 3.81
C CYS A 192 13.79 3.89 5.14
N GLN A 193 15.01 4.38 5.41
CA GLN A 193 15.28 5.18 6.60
C GLN A 193 14.45 6.48 6.59
N ALA A 194 14.40 7.20 5.47
CA ALA A 194 13.58 8.40 5.33
C ALA A 194 12.08 8.12 5.49
N ILE A 195 11.59 6.99 4.94
CA ILE A 195 10.21 6.53 5.14
C ILE A 195 9.93 6.24 6.62
N HIS A 196 10.86 5.57 7.31
CA HIS A 196 10.72 5.28 8.73
C HIS A 196 10.60 6.58 9.55
N GLU A 197 11.43 7.57 9.28
CA GLU A 197 11.35 8.89 9.90
C GLU A 197 10.00 9.56 9.65
N GLY A 198 9.51 9.55 8.40
CA GLY A 198 8.18 10.08 8.06
C GLY A 198 7.04 9.39 8.83
N LEU A 199 7.12 8.07 9.02
CA LEU A 199 6.15 7.32 9.82
C LEU A 199 6.20 7.70 11.32
N GLN A 200 7.40 7.97 11.86
CA GLN A 200 7.53 8.39 13.26
C GLN A 200 7.00 9.81 13.46
N GLU A 201 7.25 10.72 12.51
CA GLU A 201 6.68 12.07 12.53
C GLU A 201 5.15 12.04 12.49
N SER A 202 4.56 11.18 11.67
CA SER A 202 3.11 10.97 11.62
C SER A 202 2.55 10.55 12.99
N LYS A 203 3.19 9.55 13.63
CA LYS A 203 2.79 9.06 14.96
C LYS A 203 2.94 10.11 16.06
N ALA A 204 3.98 10.95 15.98
CA ALA A 204 4.18 12.03 16.93
C ALA A 204 3.07 13.08 16.79
N ARG A 205 2.72 13.46 15.55
CA ARG A 205 1.61 14.39 15.28
C ARG A 205 0.26 13.86 15.79
N ASP A 206 -0.02 12.58 15.56
CA ASP A 206 -1.24 11.93 16.07
C ASP A 206 -1.32 12.04 17.61
N LYS A 207 -0.22 11.76 18.32
CA LYS A 207 -0.17 11.88 19.79
C LYS A 207 -0.38 13.31 20.28
N GLU A 208 0.25 14.28 19.63
CA GLU A 208 0.07 15.68 19.99
C GLU A 208 -1.35 16.20 19.70
N GLU A 209 -2.03 15.68 18.67
CA GLU A 209 -3.44 15.98 18.41
C GLU A 209 -4.35 15.35 19.45
N ASP A 210 -4.09 14.09 19.84
CA ASP A 210 -4.84 13.41 20.89
C ASP A 210 -4.69 14.14 22.25
N GLU A 211 -3.47 14.54 22.62
CA GLU A 211 -3.19 15.31 23.84
C GLU A 211 -3.84 16.71 23.82
N ARG A 212 -3.86 17.38 22.66
CA ARG A 212 -4.57 18.67 22.47
C ARG A 212 -6.08 18.52 22.57
N ASN A 213 -6.64 17.45 22.02
CA ASN A 213 -8.08 17.18 22.13
C ASN A 213 -8.47 16.81 23.57
N HIS A 214 -7.65 16.05 24.28
CA HIS A 214 -7.90 15.69 25.68
C HIS A 214 -7.85 16.92 26.60
N THR A 215 -6.88 17.81 26.42
CA THR A 215 -6.76 19.06 27.19
C THR A 215 -7.85 20.08 26.84
N ALA A 216 -8.33 20.12 25.59
CA ALA A 216 -9.48 20.94 25.21
C ALA A 216 -10.82 20.44 25.77
N GLU A 217 -10.99 19.12 25.90
CA GLU A 217 -12.16 18.51 26.56
C GLU A 217 -12.16 18.75 28.08
N GLU A 218 -10.99 18.73 28.73
CA GLU A 218 -10.84 19.08 30.16
C GLU A 218 -11.06 20.58 30.43
N GLY A 219 -10.63 21.47 29.53
CA GLY A 219 -10.83 22.92 29.65
C GLY A 219 -12.27 23.40 29.35
N ALA A 220 -13.08 22.60 28.65
CA ALA A 220 -14.49 22.90 28.38
C ALA A 220 -15.46 22.40 29.48
N GLY A 221 -14.91 21.99 30.63
CA GLY A 221 -15.59 21.25 31.68
C GLY A 221 -16.41 22.05 32.70
N GLU A 222 -16.32 23.39 32.79
CA GLU A 222 -16.98 24.09 33.91
C GLU A 222 -18.11 25.09 33.58
N ASP A 223 -18.31 25.61 32.36
CA ASP A 223 -19.47 26.51 32.15
C ASP A 223 -19.89 26.72 30.68
N ASN A 224 -20.49 25.71 30.04
CA ASN A 224 -21.06 25.89 28.69
C ASN A 224 -22.54 25.47 28.58
N PRO A 225 -23.50 26.41 28.71
CA PRO A 225 -24.94 26.13 28.62
C PRO A 225 -25.42 25.67 27.23
N ARG A 226 -24.53 25.62 26.22
CA ARG A 226 -24.82 25.07 24.88
C ARG A 226 -24.75 23.54 24.84
N ARG A 227 -23.98 22.90 25.72
CA ARG A 227 -23.85 21.42 25.78
C ARG A 227 -25.15 20.78 26.29
N ASP A 228 -25.78 21.39 27.29
CA ASP A 228 -27.05 20.95 27.86
C ASP A 228 -28.24 21.07 26.88
N ARG A 229 -28.25 22.14 26.05
CA ARG A 229 -29.29 22.31 25.03
C ARG A 229 -29.15 21.32 23.88
N ARG A 230 -27.92 21.00 23.47
CA ARG A 230 -27.66 20.03 22.39
C ARG A 230 -27.94 18.58 22.85
N ALA A 231 -27.66 18.25 24.12
CA ALA A 231 -28.00 16.97 24.71
C ALA A 231 -29.53 16.75 24.82
N LYS A 232 -30.30 17.77 25.24
CA LYS A 232 -31.77 17.71 25.28
C LYS A 232 -32.41 17.62 23.88
N SER A 233 -31.79 18.27 22.88
CA SER A 233 -32.21 18.18 21.47
C SER A 233 -32.01 16.77 20.88
N ASN A 234 -30.84 16.17 21.08
CA ASN A 234 -30.55 14.82 20.57
C ASN A 234 -31.36 13.73 21.27
N ALA A 235 -31.60 13.85 22.59
CA ALA A 235 -32.44 12.90 23.32
C ALA A 235 -33.93 12.96 22.90
N ARG A 236 -34.42 14.11 22.43
CA ARG A 236 -35.77 14.24 21.84
C ARG A 236 -35.85 13.64 20.44
N ARG A 237 -34.75 13.65 19.69
CA ARG A 237 -34.69 13.09 18.33
C ARG A 237 -34.60 11.57 18.35
N SER A 238 -33.78 10.99 19.24
CA SER A 238 -33.68 9.54 19.38
C SER A 238 -34.98 8.88 19.86
N ARG A 239 -35.75 9.54 20.73
CA ARG A 239 -37.07 9.03 21.16
C ARG A 239 -38.11 9.02 20.05
N ARG A 240 -38.05 9.96 19.10
CA ARG A 240 -38.93 9.97 17.91
C ARG A 240 -38.55 8.90 16.90
N ASP A 241 -37.25 8.61 16.75
CA ASP A 241 -36.77 7.62 15.80
C ASP A 241 -37.02 6.17 16.30
N ASP A 242 -37.06 5.93 17.61
CA ASP A 242 -37.42 4.62 18.18
C ASP A 242 -38.93 4.33 18.15
N GLU A 243 -39.81 5.34 18.24
CA GLU A 243 -41.27 5.15 18.07
C GLU A 243 -41.68 4.91 16.60
N ALA A 244 -40.88 5.36 15.63
CA ALA A 244 -41.16 5.20 14.20
C ALA A 244 -40.72 3.83 13.61
N ARG A 245 -39.79 3.13 14.28
CA ARG A 245 -39.25 1.83 13.83
C ARG A 245 -40.24 0.67 13.86
N PRO A 246 -41.10 0.48 14.89
CA PRO A 246 -42.02 -0.66 14.90
C PRO A 246 -43.18 -0.53 13.88
N ALA A 247 -43.46 0.66 13.36
CA ALA A 247 -44.47 0.85 12.32
C ALA A 247 -43.96 0.49 10.91
N ALA A 248 -42.68 0.74 10.62
CA ALA A 248 -42.09 0.49 9.30
C ALA A 248 -41.75 -1.01 9.07
N GLU A 249 -41.41 -1.75 10.12
CA GLU A 249 -41.18 -3.20 10.03
C GLU A 249 -42.48 -4.01 9.84
N ALA A 250 -43.62 -3.49 10.32
CA ALA A 250 -44.93 -4.12 10.12
C ALA A 250 -45.46 -3.98 8.68
N GLU A 251 -45.17 -2.86 7.99
CA GLU A 251 -45.54 -2.67 6.58
C GLU A 251 -44.62 -3.45 5.61
N ALA A 252 -43.33 -3.59 5.93
CA ALA A 252 -42.39 -4.35 5.09
C ALA A 252 -42.66 -5.87 5.11
N SER A 253 -43.07 -6.42 6.26
CA SER A 253 -43.45 -7.83 6.39
C SER A 253 -44.74 -8.21 5.63
N ALA A 254 -45.63 -7.25 5.37
CA ALA A 254 -46.87 -7.49 4.62
C ALA A 254 -46.65 -7.51 3.10
N ALA A 255 -45.62 -6.82 2.61
CA ALA A 255 -45.29 -6.73 1.18
C ALA A 255 -44.55 -7.98 0.66
N GLU A 256 -43.72 -8.64 1.48
CA GLU A 256 -43.01 -9.87 1.07
C GLU A 256 -43.92 -11.12 1.01
N GLY A 257 -45.04 -11.13 1.74
CA GLY A 257 -45.98 -12.26 1.75
C GLY A 257 -46.89 -12.36 0.50
N GLN A 258 -46.97 -11.31 -0.32
CA GLN A 258 -47.79 -11.30 -1.54
C GLN A 258 -47.01 -11.59 -2.83
N ALA A 259 -45.67 -11.61 -2.78
CA ALA A 259 -44.84 -11.77 -3.97
C ALA A 259 -44.48 -13.24 -4.30
N THR A 260 -44.82 -14.21 -3.43
CA THR A 260 -44.42 -15.62 -3.57
C THR A 260 -45.54 -16.56 -4.04
N SER A 261 -46.66 -16.04 -4.55
CA SER A 261 -47.82 -16.86 -4.99
C SER A 261 -48.18 -16.76 -6.48
N GLU A 262 -47.34 -16.16 -7.33
CA GLU A 262 -47.52 -16.18 -8.78
C GLU A 262 -46.18 -16.39 -9.51
N GLU A 263 -45.78 -17.66 -9.64
CA GLU A 263 -45.17 -18.27 -10.86
C GLU A 263 -45.01 -19.79 -10.68
#